data_AF-A0A4Q7UA09-F1
#
_entry.id   AF-A0A4Q7UA09-F1
#
_cell.length_a   1.000
_cell.length_b   1.000
_cell.length_c   1.000
_cell.angle_alpha   90.00
_cell.angle_beta   90.00
_cell.angle_gamma   90.00
#
_symmetry.space_group_name_H-M   'P 1'
#
loop_
_entity.id
_entity.type
_entity.pdbx_description
1 polymer ?
#
loop_
_entity_poly.entity_id
_entity_poly.type
_entity_poly.pdbx_seq_one_letter_code
_entity_poly.pdbx_strand_id
1 'polypeptide(L)' 'MRRAGDLEGIGDEAEAYTRQSQPGFKYAEYMAQARDDNLVVQVWLAVGGDEFVSTELLARETVRALRRTLALVPTA' A
#
# COMPACT_ATOMS: atom_id res chain seq x y z
N MET A 1 -7.68 9.19 -3.11
CA MET A 1 -7.88 7.74 -2.88
C MET A 1 -8.94 7.56 -1.79
N ARG A 2 -9.62 6.42 -1.73
CA ARG A 2 -10.53 6.03 -0.64
C ARG A 2 -9.74 5.30 0.44
N ARG A 3 -10.02 5.56 1.71
CA ARG A 3 -9.46 4.77 2.83
C ARG A 3 -9.84 3.31 2.67
N ALA A 4 -8.87 2.41 2.80
CA ALA A 4 -9.03 0.96 2.74
C ALA A 4 -9.05 0.31 4.13
N GLY A 5 -8.49 0.97 5.15
CA GLY A 5 -8.51 0.53 6.54
C GLY A 5 -7.15 0.63 7.23
N ASP A 6 -7.13 0.25 8.50
CA ASP A 6 -5.90 0.13 9.30
C ASP A 6 -5.18 -1.18 8.97
N LEU A 7 -3.86 -1.20 9.11
CA LEU A 7 -3.04 -2.39 8.88
C LEU A 7 -2.52 -2.95 10.21
N GLU A 8 -3.27 -3.89 10.78
CA GLU A 8 -2.90 -4.51 12.07
C GLU A 8 -1.53 -5.22 12.02
N GLY A 9 -0.71 -4.97 13.04
CA GLY A 9 0.59 -5.61 13.22
C GLY A 9 1.68 -5.15 12.24
N ILE A 10 1.58 -3.92 11.70
CA ILE A 10 2.59 -3.34 10.79
C ILE A 10 3.04 -1.98 11.32
N GLY A 11 3.87 -1.96 12.36
CA GLY A 11 4.29 -0.71 13.00
C GLY A 11 3.13 0.09 13.59
N ASP A 12 3.41 1.34 13.94
CA ASP A 12 2.45 2.33 14.40
C ASP A 12 1.83 3.10 13.22
N GLU A 13 0.62 3.62 13.43
CA GLU A 13 -0.08 4.50 12.47
C GLU A 13 -0.21 3.92 11.05
N ALA A 14 -0.41 2.61 10.97
CA ALA A 14 -0.41 1.89 9.70
C ALA A 14 -1.76 2.00 8.97
N GLU A 15 -1.78 2.67 7.83
CA GLU A 15 -3.01 2.96 7.08
C GLU A 15 -2.89 2.60 5.60
N ALA A 16 -4.03 2.22 5.02
CA ALA A 16 -4.14 1.87 3.61
C ALA A 16 -5.18 2.71 2.84
N TYR A 17 -4.91 2.90 1.55
CA TYR A 17 -5.73 3.66 0.62
C TYR A 17 -5.82 2.96 -0.73
N THR A 18 -6.96 3.10 -1.41
CA THR A 18 -7.19 2.52 -2.74
C THR A 18 -7.96 3.46 -3.67
N ARG A 19 -7.78 3.31 -4.98
CA ARG A 19 -8.60 3.99 -6.00
C ARG A 19 -8.73 3.10 -7.23
N GLN A 20 -9.87 3.25 -7.90
CA GLN A 20 -10.11 2.82 -9.26
C GLN A 20 -10.74 3.97 -10.05
N SER A 21 -10.49 4.09 -11.35
CA SER A 21 -11.10 5.11 -12.22
C SER A 21 -11.60 4.54 -13.56
N GLN A 22 -12.70 5.10 -14.10
CA GLN A 22 -13.25 4.85 -15.45
C GLN A 22 -14.08 6.05 -15.99
N PRO A 23 -14.25 6.21 -17.33
CA PRO A 23 -14.01 5.23 -18.40
C PRO A 23 -12.76 5.48 -19.29
N GLY A 24 -12.21 4.41 -19.88
CA GLY A 24 -10.97 4.40 -20.70
C GLY A 24 -9.93 3.39 -20.17
N PHE A 25 -8.65 3.80 -20.16
CA PHE A 25 -7.54 3.08 -19.52
C PHE A 25 -7.87 2.78 -18.05
N LYS A 26 -7.93 1.50 -17.68
CA LYS A 26 -8.31 1.08 -16.33
C LYS A 26 -7.11 1.24 -15.42
N TYR A 27 -7.34 1.83 -14.25
CA TYR A 27 -6.30 2.12 -13.28
C TYR A 27 -6.72 1.58 -11.92
N ALA A 28 -5.85 0.82 -11.27
CA ALA A 28 -6.02 0.35 -9.90
C ALA A 28 -4.77 0.67 -9.08
N GLU A 29 -4.97 1.23 -7.90
CA GLU A 29 -3.89 1.58 -6.98
C GLU A 29 -4.17 1.18 -5.54
N TYR A 30 -3.09 0.86 -4.83
CA TYR A 30 -3.07 0.60 -3.39
C TYR A 30 -1.82 1.24 -2.76
N MET A 31 -2.04 2.07 -1.75
CA MET A 31 -1.01 2.73 -0.98
C MET A 31 -1.11 2.27 0.47
N ALA A 32 0.03 1.93 1.08
CA ALA A 32 0.15 1.65 2.50
C ALA A 32 1.25 2.52 3.10
N GLN A 33 1.00 3.05 4.29
CA GLN A 33 1.98 3.77 5.10
C GLN A 33 2.06 3.08 6.45
N ALA A 34 3.25 3.03 7.03
CA ALA A 34 3.47 2.65 8.41
C ALA A 34 4.64 3.43 8.99
N ARG A 35 4.62 3.62 10.31
CA ARG A 35 5.70 4.21 11.08
C ARG A 35 6.26 3.16 12.04
N ASP A 36 7.57 3.17 12.24
CA ASP A 36 8.24 2.37 13.26
C ASP A 36 9.30 3.28 13.90
N ASP A 37 9.00 3.79 15.11
CA ASP A 37 9.77 4.84 15.80
C ASP A 37 10.09 6.07 14.92
N ASN A 38 11.35 6.20 14.47
CA ASN A 38 11.84 7.31 13.65
C ASN A 38 11.80 7.00 12.14
N LEU A 39 11.41 5.79 11.74
CA LEU A 39 11.27 5.36 10.36
C LEU A 39 9.81 5.49 9.92
N VAL A 40 9.60 6.15 8.79
CA VAL A 40 8.31 6.14 8.08
C VAL A 40 8.52 5.48 6.74
N VAL A 41 7.70 4.48 6.42
CA VAL A 41 7.70 3.82 5.13
C VAL A 41 6.34 3.99 4.49
N GLN A 42 6.35 4.46 3.24
CA GLN A 42 5.17 4.54 2.39
C GLN A 42 5.44 3.76 1.11
N VAL A 43 4.55 2.81 0.79
CA VAL A 43 4.61 2.02 -0.43
C VAL A 43 3.34 2.29 -1.24
N TRP A 44 3.50 2.58 -2.52
CA TRP A 44 2.41 2.83 -3.44
C TRP A 44 2.59 1.97 -4.69
N LEU A 45 1.64 1.06 -4.93
CA LEU A 45 1.57 0.27 -6.15
C LEU A 45 0.38 0.76 -6.97
N ALA A 46 0.63 1.08 -8.23
CA ALA A 46 -0.38 1.48 -9.17
C ALA A 46 -0.16 0.80 -10.52
N VAL A 47 -1.23 0.21 -11.06
CA VAL A 47 -1.18 -0.50 -12.33
C VAL A 47 -2.30 0.01 -13.23
N GLY A 48 -1.90 0.37 -14.43
CA GLY A 48 -2.79 0.72 -15.52
C GLY A 48 -2.82 -0.36 -16.60
N GLY A 49 -3.97 -0.56 -17.24
CA GLY A 49 -4.11 -1.52 -18.35
C GLY A 49 -5.50 -1.58 -18.95
N ASP A 50 -5.71 -2.58 -19.81
CA ASP A 50 -7.00 -2.85 -20.46
C ASP A 50 -8.00 -3.53 -19.50
N GLU A 51 -7.51 -4.13 -18.42
CA GLU A 51 -8.27 -4.75 -17.34
C GLU A 51 -7.84 -4.21 -15.97
N PHE A 52 -8.74 -4.26 -14.98
CA PHE A 52 -8.38 -3.91 -13.61
C PHE A 52 -7.54 -5.02 -13.01
N VAL A 53 -6.36 -4.67 -12.51
CA VAL A 53 -5.64 -5.56 -11.58
C VAL A 53 -6.43 -5.63 -10.27
N SER A 54 -6.49 -6.83 -9.69
CA SER A 54 -7.16 -7.04 -8.40
C SER A 54 -6.53 -6.14 -7.33
N THR A 55 -7.39 -5.38 -6.63
CA THR A 55 -6.99 -4.57 -5.48
C THR A 55 -6.48 -5.43 -4.32
N GLU A 56 -6.89 -6.70 -4.22
CA GLU A 56 -6.38 -7.65 -3.22
C GLU A 56 -4.93 -8.06 -3.53
N LEU A 57 -4.60 -8.25 -4.81
CA LEU A 57 -3.23 -8.50 -5.24
C LEU A 57 -2.35 -7.28 -4.92
N LEU A 58 -2.81 -6.07 -5.28
CA LEU A 58 -2.08 -4.83 -4.97
C LEU A 58 -1.90 -4.66 -3.45
N ALA A 59 -2.95 -4.90 -2.66
CA ALA A 59 -2.87 -4.83 -1.21
C ALA A 59 -1.81 -5.78 -0.63
N ARG A 60 -1.85 -7.05 -1.03
CA ARG A 60 -0.90 -8.06 -0.55
C ARG A 60 0.54 -7.70 -0.88
N GLU A 61 0.83 -7.33 -2.13
CA GLU A 61 2.21 -7.02 -2.54
C GLU A 61 2.70 -5.69 -1.96
N THR A 62 1.84 -4.68 -1.83
CA THR A 62 2.19 -3.42 -1.14
C THR A 62 2.55 -3.69 0.32
N VAL A 63 1.72 -4.46 1.05
CA VAL A 63 1.96 -4.84 2.45
C VAL A 63 3.26 -5.64 2.60
N ARG A 64 3.53 -6.56 1.66
CA ARG A 64 4.75 -7.36 1.66
C ARG A 64 5.99 -6.48 1.49
N ALA A 65 5.96 -5.53 0.55
CA ALA A 65 7.05 -4.59 0.34
C ALA A 65 7.25 -3.68 1.57
N LEU A 66 6.16 -3.17 2.15
CA LEU A 66 6.18 -2.35 3.35
C LEU A 66 6.87 -3.07 4.52
N ARG A 67 6.42 -4.28 4.86
CA ARG A 67 7.02 -5.10 5.93
C ARG A 67 8.49 -5.40 5.70
N ARG A 68 8.86 -5.72 4.45
CA ARG A 68 10.25 -6.00 4.12
C ARG A 68 11.13 -4.77 4.30
N THR A 69 10.66 -3.60 3.90
CA THR A 69 11.42 -2.35 4.07
C THR A 69 11.59 -1.98 5.53
N LEU A 70 10.52 -2.08 6.33
CA LEU A 70 10.58 -1.86 7.78
C LEU A 70 11.63 -2.77 8.44
N ALA A 71 11.64 -4.07 8.10
CA ALA A 71 12.58 -5.03 8.68
C ALA A 71 14.05 -4.85 8.24
N LEU A 72 14.32 -4.09 7.17
CA LEU A 72 15.68 -3.90 6.64
C LEU A 72 16.39 -2.67 7.19
N VAL A 73 15.64 -1.71 7.72
CA VAL A 73 16.19 -0.45 8.22
C VAL A 73 16.14 -0.49 9.74
N PRO A 74 17.30 -0.59 10.42
CA PRO A 74 17.34 -0.56 11.87
C PRO A 74 16.75 0.74 12.40
N THR A 75 15.72 0.61 13.22
CA THR A 75 15.17 1.64 14.11
C THR A 75 15.75 1.40 15.52
N ALA A 76 15.82 2.44 16.35
CA ALA A 76 16.68 2.48 17.55
C ALA A 76 16.26 1.51 18.67
#